data_AF-X7YKW2-F1
#
_entry.id   AF-X7YKW2-F1
#
_cell.length_a   1.000
_cell.length_b   1.000
_cell.length_c   1.000
_cell.angle_alpha   90.00
_cell.angle_beta   90.00
_cell.angle_gamma   90.00
#
_symmetry.space_group_name_H-M   'P 1'
#
loop_
_entity.id
_entity.type
_entity.pdbx_description
1 polymer ?
#
loop_
_entity_poly.entity_id
_entity_poly.type
_entity_poly.pdbx_seq_one_letter_code
_entity_poly.pdbx_strand_id
1 'polypeptide(L)' 'MISTVEGGQMTKDLAILIGPEQPWQNSEEFLGSIADNLEKALKS' A
#
# COMPACT_ATOMS: atom_id res chain seq x y z
N MET A 1 -8.44 -0.73 -5.73
CA MET A 1 -7.61 -1.85 -5.24
C MET A 1 -6.31 -1.96 -6.03
N ILE A 2 -6.33 -2.03 -7.37
CA ILE A 2 -5.10 -2.05 -8.20
C ILE A 2 -4.24 -0.80 -7.98
N SER A 3 -4.87 0.38 -7.86
CA SER A 3 -4.19 1.67 -7.67
C SER A 3 -3.35 1.76 -6.38
N THR A 4 -3.65 0.95 -5.37
CA THR A 4 -2.89 0.91 -4.10
C THR A 4 -1.59 0.12 -4.29
N VAL A 5 -1.63 -0.95 -5.10
CA VAL A 5 -0.45 -1.76 -5.45
C VAL A 5 0.43 -1.02 -6.46
N GLU A 6 -0.14 -0.34 -7.44
CA GLU A 6 0.59 0.49 -8.41
C GLU A 6 1.22 1.74 -7.77
N GLY A 7 0.72 2.17 -6.61
CA GLY A 7 1.26 3.26 -5.80
C GLY A 7 2.42 2.86 -4.87
N GLY A 8 2.90 1.62 -4.94
CA GLY A 8 3.99 1.13 -4.09
C GLY A 8 3.56 0.69 -2.68
N GLN A 9 2.26 0.71 -2.38
CA GLN A 9 1.72 0.25 -1.09
C GLN A 9 1.38 -1.24 -1.23
N MET A 10 2.36 -2.08 -0.95
CA MET A 10 2.24 -3.53 -1.05
C MET A 10 2.91 -4.22 0.13
N THR A 11 2.41 -5.40 0.48
CA THR A 11 3.00 -6.27 1.49
C THR A 11 4.17 -7.06 0.91
N LYS A 12 5.05 -7.55 1.79
CA LYS A 12 6.31 -8.22 1.45
C LYS A 12 6.15 -9.37 0.43
N ASP A 13 5.03 -10.09 0.47
CA ASP A 13 4.75 -11.21 -0.43
C ASP A 13 4.60 -10.77 -1.90
N LEU A 14 4.05 -9.58 -2.13
CA LEU A 14 3.88 -9.01 -3.47
C LEU A 14 5.16 -8.33 -3.95
N ALA A 15 5.91 -7.70 -3.05
CA ALA A 15 7.19 -7.06 -3.37
C ALA A 15 8.22 -8.06 -3.92
N ILE A 16 8.29 -9.27 -3.34
CA ILE A 16 9.21 -10.34 -3.78
C ILE A 16 8.93 -10.79 -5.23
N LEU A 17 7.69 -10.70 -5.71
CA LEU A 17 7.33 -11.04 -7.09
C LEU A 17 7.78 -9.98 -8.11
N ILE A 18 8.04 -8.74 -7.65
CA ILE A 18 8.50 -7.63 -8.49
C ILE A 18 10.04 -7.54 -8.47
N GLY A 19 10.64 -7.62 -7.27
CA GLY A 19 12.09 -7.59 -7.12
C GLY A 19 12.54 -7.51 -5.66
N PRO A 20 13.74 -8.01 -5.33
CA PRO A 20 14.22 -8.15 -3.95
C PRO A 20 14.44 -6.80 -3.22
N GLU A 21 14.55 -5.70 -3.97
CA GLU A 21 14.76 -4.35 -3.44
C GLU A 21 13.47 -3.51 -3.39
N GLN A 22 12.33 -4.09 -3.78
CA GLN A 22 11.08 -3.34 -3.83
C GLN A 22 10.63 -2.99 -2.40
N PRO A 23 10.40 -1.69 -2.10
CA PRO A 23 9.94 -1.26 -0.78
C PRO A 23 8.56 -1.86 -0.49
N TRP A 24 8.38 -2.28 0.76
CA TRP A 24 7.14 -2.85 1.29
C TRP A 24 6.83 -2.19 2.63
N GLN A 25 5.56 -2.16 2.99
CA GLN A 25 5.09 -1.58 4.24
C GLN A 25 4.86 -2.67 5.28
N ASN A 26 5.15 -2.37 6.54
CA ASN A 26 4.68 -3.19 7.65
C ASN A 26 3.17 -2.97 7.89
N SER A 27 2.57 -3.80 8.74
CA SER A 27 1.12 -3.80 8.96
C SER A 27 0.55 -2.45 9.41
N GLU A 28 1.30 -1.69 10.23
CA GLU A 28 0.84 -0.39 10.74
C GLU A 28 0.89 0.69 9.67
N GLU A 29 1.96 0.72 8.87
CA GLU A 29 2.11 1.63 7.74
C GLU A 29 1.04 1.40 6.65
N PHE A 30 0.68 0.14 6.43
CA PHE A 30 -0.38 -0.23 5.49
C PHE A 30 -1.76 0.22 5.98
N LEU A 31 -2.05 0.04 7.27
CA LEU A 31 -3.31 0.52 7.88
C LEU A 31 -3.42 2.04 7.84
N GLY A 32 -2.32 2.77 8.09
CA GLY A 32 -2.28 4.23 7.95
C GLY A 32 -2.57 4.67 6.52
N SER A 33 -1.97 4.00 5.54
CA SER A 33 -2.21 4.28 4.11
C SER A 33 -3.67 4.03 3.69
N ILE A 34 -4.31 2.99 4.23
CA ILE A 34 -5.74 2.73 4.02
C ILE A 34 -6.57 3.86 4.65
N ALA A 35 -6.27 4.27 5.88
CA ALA A 35 -7.00 5.32 6.58
C ALA A 35 -6.94 6.66 5.82
N ASP A 36 -5.75 7.05 5.35
CA ASP A 36 -5.56 8.27 4.54
C ASP A 36 -6.36 8.22 3.23
N ASN A 37 -6.37 7.07 2.56
CA ASN A 37 -7.11 6.89 1.32
C ASN A 37 -8.63 6.88 1.56
N LEU A 38 -9.08 6.32 2.68
CA LEU A 38 -10.48 6.33 3.09
C LEU A 38 -10.94 7.74 3.45
N GLU A 39 -10.14 8.50 4.20
CA GLU A 39 -10.45 9.90 4.54
C GLU A 39 -10.59 10.75 3.27
N LYS A 40 -9.68 10.60 2.31
CA LYS A 40 -9.77 11.27 1.01
C LYS A 40 -11.06 10.92 0.26
N ALA A 41 -11.48 9.66 0.29
CA ALA A 41 -12.71 9.20 -0.37
C ALA A 41 -13.98 9.72 0.32
N LEU A 42 -13.95 9.89 1.64
CA LEU A 42 -15.09 10.38 2.44
C LEU A 42 -15.23 11.91 2.45
N LYS A 43 -14.18 12.67 2.12
CA LYS A 43 -14.24 14.13 1.96
C LYS A 43 -14.95 14.58 0.65
N SER A 44 -15.68 13.68 -0.02
CA SER A 44 -16.48 13.93 -1.23
C SER A 44 -17.96 14.06 -0.92
#